data_AF-A0A958CJS0-F1
#
_entry.id   AF-A0A958CJS0-F1
#
_cell.length_a   1.000
_cell.length_b   1.000
_cell.length_c   1.000
_cell.angle_alpha   90.00
_cell.angle_beta   90.00
_cell.angle_gamma   90.00
#
_symmetry.space_group_name_H-M   'P 1'
#
loop_
_entity.id
_entity.type
_entity.pdbx_description
1 polymer ?
#
loop_
_entity_poly.entity_id
_entity_poly.type
_entity_poly.pdbx_seq_one_letter_code
_entity_poly.pdbx_strand_id
1 'polypeptide(L)'
;LLFADGFEAATVTAATGTYRLPSAELQRALDATARVVYALDDANGQAARIYARVFNGQLQYALAQRASSGLLRLGPWIRHDAEPLLSWSASEAARGWVVDTLNLE
;
A
#
# COMPACT_ATOMS: atom_id res chain seq x y z
N LEU A 1 -15.77 12.28 -13.61
CA LEU A 1 -14.51 12.23 -12.84
C LEU A 1 -14.88 11.92 -11.39
N LEU A 2 -15.15 10.65 -11.09
CA LEU A 2 -15.12 10.11 -9.73
C LEU A 2 -13.65 9.70 -9.59
N PHE A 3 -12.74 10.33 -8.87
CA PHE A 3 -12.75 11.24 -7.74
C PHE A 3 -11.54 12.20 -7.89
N ALA A 4 -11.33 13.12 -6.95
CA ALA A 4 -9.95 13.51 -6.60
C ALA A 4 -9.37 12.29 -5.86
N ASP A 5 -8.79 11.35 -6.61
CA ASP A 5 -8.77 9.94 -6.22
C ASP A 5 -7.91 9.58 -4.98
N GLY A 6 -7.08 10.47 -4.43
CA GLY A 6 -6.23 10.12 -3.28
C GLY A 6 -5.17 9.04 -3.58
N PHE A 7 -4.93 8.72 -4.86
CA PHE A 7 -3.85 7.83 -5.34
C PHE A 7 -2.57 8.62 -5.61
N GLU A 8 -2.46 9.84 -5.08
CA GLU A 8 -1.16 10.49 -4.93
C GLU A 8 -0.31 9.58 -4.04
N ALA A 9 0.94 9.34 -4.43
CA ALA A 9 1.82 8.59 -3.58
C ALA A 9 2.00 9.36 -2.27
N ALA A 10 1.57 8.77 -1.16
CA ALA A 10 1.86 9.31 0.15
C ALA A 10 3.39 9.29 0.33
N THR A 11 3.96 10.37 0.85
CA THR A 11 5.39 10.44 1.10
C THR A 11 5.67 10.21 2.58
N VAL A 12 6.68 9.39 2.89
CA VAL A 12 7.13 9.21 4.27
C VAL A 12 7.83 10.47 4.77
N THR A 13 7.31 11.04 5.86
CA THR A 13 7.83 12.27 6.48
C THR A 13 8.23 12.11 7.95
N ALA A 14 8.14 10.90 8.51
CA ALA A 14 8.40 10.62 9.91
C ALA A 14 8.88 9.16 10.10
N ALA A 15 9.42 8.88 11.29
CA ALA A 15 9.98 7.58 11.66
C ALA A 15 8.95 6.43 11.67
N THR A 16 7.68 6.75 11.88
CA THR A 16 6.59 5.77 11.84
C THR A 16 5.36 6.38 11.21
N GLY A 17 4.49 5.53 10.68
CA GLY A 17 3.18 5.96 10.23
C GLY A 17 2.26 4.79 9.96
N THR A 18 0.98 5.12 9.78
CA THR A 18 -0.06 4.15 9.51
C THR A 18 -1.07 4.69 8.51
N TYR A 19 -1.72 3.79 7.77
CA TYR A 19 -2.80 4.11 6.84
C TYR A 19 -3.83 2.98 6.82
N ARG A 20 -5.10 3.32 7.07
CA ARG A 20 -6.21 2.36 7.08
C ARG A 20 -6.85 2.27 5.70
N LEU A 21 -7.01 1.05 5.19
CA LEU A 21 -7.65 0.81 3.89
C LEU A 21 -9.19 0.80 4.00
N PRO A 22 -9.90 1.56 3.14
CA PRO A 22 -11.36 1.62 3.16
C PRO A 22 -11.99 0.39 2.48
N SER A 23 -12.03 -0.74 3.18
CA SER A 23 -12.48 -2.02 2.61
C SER A 23 -13.91 -1.97 2.05
N ALA A 24 -14.83 -1.25 2.70
CA ALA A 24 -16.23 -1.22 2.29
C ALA A 24 -16.44 -0.49 0.94
N GLU A 25 -15.67 0.55 0.70
CA GLU A 25 -15.64 1.33 -0.54
C GLU A 25 -14.96 0.52 -1.64
N LEU A 26 -13.80 -0.08 -1.34
CA LEU A 26 -13.05 -0.92 -2.28
C LEU A 26 -13.86 -2.14 -2.72
N GLN A 27 -14.57 -2.81 -1.80
CA GLN A 27 -15.43 -3.94 -2.13
C GLN A 27 -16.55 -3.59 -3.12
N ARG A 28 -17.04 -2.34 -3.11
CA ARG A 28 -18.08 -1.85 -4.03
C ARG A 28 -17.52 -1.34 -5.35
N ALA A 29 -16.30 -0.81 -5.33
CA ALA A 29 -15.69 -0.14 -6.48
C ALA A 29 -14.86 -1.07 -7.38
N LEU A 30 -14.38 -2.19 -6.83
CA LEU A 30 -13.44 -3.07 -7.52
C LEU A 30 -14.10 -4.29 -8.17
N ASP A 31 -13.42 -4.79 -9.19
CA ASP A 31 -13.73 -6.04 -9.90
C ASP A 31 -12.58 -7.05 -9.72
N ALA A 32 -12.59 -8.15 -10.49
CA ALA A 32 -11.56 -9.19 -10.41
C ALA A 32 -10.17 -8.72 -10.87
N THR A 33 -10.09 -7.61 -11.60
CA THR A 33 -8.84 -6.99 -12.03
C THR A 33 -8.18 -6.26 -10.87
N ALA A 34 -6.93 -6.62 -10.60
CA ALA A 34 -6.11 -5.95 -9.59
C ALA A 34 -5.87 -4.48 -9.93
N ARG A 35 -6.13 -3.59 -8.97
CA ARG A 35 -5.82 -2.16 -9.05
C ARG A 35 -4.91 -1.75 -7.91
N VAL A 36 -3.97 -0.83 -8.16
CA VAL A 36 -3.23 -0.16 -7.09
C VAL A 36 -4.24 0.70 -6.34
N VAL A 37 -4.35 0.56 -5.02
CA VAL A 37 -5.26 1.33 -4.15
C VAL A 37 -4.54 2.24 -3.16
N TYR A 38 -3.23 2.07 -3.04
CA TYR A 38 -2.36 2.94 -2.26
C TYR A 38 -0.92 2.84 -2.77
N ALA A 39 -0.19 3.94 -2.75
CA ALA A 39 1.24 3.99 -3.05
C ALA A 39 1.96 4.77 -1.96
N LEU A 40 3.13 4.28 -1.54
CA LEU A 40 3.99 4.93 -0.56
C LEU A 40 5.36 5.17 -1.17
N ASP A 41 5.75 6.43 -1.22
CA ASP A 41 7.06 6.89 -1.65
C ASP A 41 7.90 7.29 -0.43
N ASP A 42 9.20 7.10 -0.54
CA ASP A 42 10.19 7.54 0.41
C ASP A 42 11.32 8.28 -0.31
N ALA A 43 12.40 8.64 0.39
CA ALA A 43 13.50 9.40 -0.19
C ALA A 43 14.22 8.68 -1.37
N ASN A 44 13.99 7.37 -1.54
CA ASN A 44 14.53 6.58 -2.65
C ASN A 44 13.49 6.30 -3.74
N GLY A 45 12.35 7.00 -3.73
CA GLY A 45 11.22 6.80 -4.63
C GLY A 45 10.25 5.78 -4.07
N GLN A 46 9.59 5.01 -4.93
CA GLN A 46 8.48 4.16 -4.49
C GLN A 46 8.95 3.01 -3.59
N ALA A 47 8.50 3.04 -2.34
CA ALA A 47 8.79 2.02 -1.33
C ALA A 47 7.77 0.88 -1.38
N ALA A 48 6.49 1.21 -1.61
CA ALA A 48 5.44 0.22 -1.66
C ALA A 48 4.23 0.60 -2.52
N ARG A 49 3.47 -0.43 -2.90
CA ARG A 49 2.11 -0.33 -3.41
C ARG A 49 1.23 -1.36 -2.73
N ILE A 50 -0.02 -1.00 -2.51
CA ILE A 50 -1.06 -1.97 -2.16
C ILE A 50 -1.93 -2.16 -3.39
N TYR A 51 -2.08 -3.42 -3.79
CA TYR A 51 -3.03 -3.82 -4.79
C TYR A 51 -4.26 -4.41 -4.11
N ALA A 52 -5.43 -4.17 -4.69
CA ALA A 52 -6.67 -4.81 -4.28
C ALA A 52 -7.48 -5.30 -5.47
N ARG A 53 -8.28 -6.34 -5.25
CA ARG A 53 -9.24 -6.90 -6.22
C ARG A 53 -10.39 -7.59 -5.50
N VAL A 54 -11.53 -7.72 -6.15
CA VAL A 54 -12.61 -8.60 -5.71
C VAL A 54 -12.55 -9.90 -6.51
N PHE A 55 -12.00 -10.95 -5.91
CA PHE A 55 -11.85 -12.26 -6.56
C PHE A 55 -12.77 -13.28 -5.87
N ASN A 56 -13.62 -13.96 -6.65
CA ASN A 56 -14.66 -14.87 -6.13
C ASN A 56 -15.54 -14.23 -5.05
N GLY A 57 -15.91 -12.95 -5.25
CA GLY A 57 -16.74 -12.19 -4.32
C GLY A 57 -16.03 -11.72 -3.05
N GLN A 58 -14.72 -12.02 -2.90
CA GLN A 58 -13.93 -11.63 -1.74
C GLN A 58 -12.93 -10.54 -2.10
N LEU A 59 -12.88 -9.48 -1.31
CA LEU A 59 -11.81 -8.50 -1.38
C LEU A 59 -10.50 -9.12 -0.92
N GLN A 60 -9.49 -9.04 -1.78
CA GLN A 60 -8.13 -9.50 -1.52
C GLN A 60 -7.17 -8.34 -1.71
N TYR A 61 -6.12 -8.32 -0.90
CA TYR A 61 -5.05 -7.34 -0.93
C TYR A 61 -3.71 -8.01 -1.19
N ALA A 62 -2.79 -7.31 -1.84
CA ALA A 62 -1.41 -7.73 -1.95
C ALA A 62 -0.50 -6.51 -1.77
N LEU A 63 0.43 -6.61 -0.82
CA LEU A 63 1.45 -5.60 -0.59
C LEU A 63 2.66 -5.89 -1.49
N ALA A 64 2.99 -4.94 -2.36
CA ALA A 64 4.23 -4.95 -3.11
C ALA A 64 5.25 -4.05 -2.42
N GLN A 65 6.41 -4.58 -2.08
CA GLN A 65 7.48 -3.85 -1.39
C GLN A 65 8.73 -3.78 -2.26
N ARG A 66 9.47 -2.67 -2.16
CA ARG A 66 10.75 -2.51 -2.85
C ARG A 66 11.77 -3.49 -2.28
N ALA A 67 12.18 -4.46 -3.09
CA ALA A 67 13.23 -5.42 -2.73
C ALA A 67 14.63 -4.79 -2.86
N SER A 68 15.66 -5.52 -2.41
CA SER A 68 17.06 -5.12 -2.55
C SER A 68 17.51 -4.85 -4.00
N SER A 69 16.80 -5.39 -5.00
CA SER A 69 17.03 -5.08 -6.41
C SER A 69 16.50 -3.70 -6.84
N GLY A 70 15.90 -2.92 -5.94
CA GLY A 70 15.25 -1.64 -6.23
C GLY A 70 13.89 -1.76 -6.92
N LEU A 71 13.40 -2.97 -7.18
CA LEU A 71 12.12 -3.23 -7.84
C LEU A 71 11.07 -3.65 -6.82
N LEU A 72 9.81 -3.28 -7.07
CA LEU A 72 8.68 -3.78 -6.29
C LEU A 72 8.49 -5.29 -6.51
N ARG A 73 8.38 -6.03 -5.41
CA ARG A 73 8.03 -7.45 -5.40
C ARG A 73 6.67 -7.61 -4.74
N LEU A 74 5.72 -8.16 -5.50
CA LEU A 74 4.38 -8.43 -5.02
C LEU A 74 4.42 -9.59 -4.02
N GLY A 75 3.86 -9.37 -2.83
CA GLY A 75 3.59 -10.42 -1.85
C GLY A 75 2.39 -11.29 -2.23
N PRO A 76 1.99 -12.23 -1.35
CA PRO A 76 0.81 -13.04 -1.57
C PRO A 76 -0.48 -12.21 -1.54
N TRP A 77 -1.53 -12.73 -2.17
CA TRP A 77 -2.88 -12.21 -2.04
C TRP A 77 -3.51 -12.72 -0.75
N ILE A 78 -3.94 -11.79 0.11
CA ILE A 78 -4.48 -12.08 1.43
C ILE A 78 -5.86 -11.45 1.57
N ARG A 79 -6.77 -12.15 2.26
CA ARG A 79 -8.02 -11.59 2.74
C ARG A 79 -7.85 -11.17 4.20
N HIS A 80 -8.37 -10.01 4.54
CA HIS A 80 -8.48 -9.54 5.92
C HIS A 80 -9.94 -9.59 6.36
N ASP A 81 -10.17 -9.96 7.62
CA ASP A 81 -11.52 -9.97 8.20
C ASP A 81 -11.96 -8.60 8.74
N ALA A 82 -11.00 -7.70 8.94
CA ALA A 82 -11.22 -6.30 9.30
C ALA A 82 -10.64 -5.35 8.23
N GLU A 83 -10.84 -4.04 8.39
CA GLU A 83 -10.15 -3.04 7.57
C GLU A 83 -8.64 -3.12 7.79
N PRO A 84 -7.86 -3.50 6.75
CA PRO A 84 -6.44 -3.66 6.92
C PRO A 84 -5.75 -2.33 7.23
N LEU A 85 -4.75 -2.39 8.10
CA LEU A 85 -3.89 -1.28 8.45
C LEU A 85 -2.51 -1.50 7.85
N LEU A 86 -2.11 -0.59 6.96
CA LEU A 86 -0.71 -0.46 6.60
C LEU A 86 0.02 0.24 7.74
N SER A 87 1.13 -0.32 8.19
CA SER A 87 2.05 0.32 9.13
C SER A 87 3.47 0.29 8.57
N TRP A 88 4.26 1.31 8.89
CA TRP A 88 5.66 1.36 8.50
C TRP A 88 6.56 1.97 9.57
N SER A 89 7.83 1.57 9.53
CA SER A 89 8.93 2.28 10.16
C SER A 89 9.89 2.81 9.11
N ALA A 90 10.54 3.92 9.41
CA ALA A 90 11.52 4.55 8.55
C ALA A 90 12.67 5.15 9.36
N SER A 91 13.83 5.19 8.73
CA SER A 91 15.03 5.82 9.25
C SER A 91 15.31 7.11 8.48
N GLU A 92 15.78 8.14 9.19
CA GLU A 92 16.20 9.39 8.56
C GLU A 92 17.52 9.16 7.81
N ALA A 93 17.57 9.62 6.56
CA ALA A 93 18.74 9.60 5.70
C ALA A 93 19.02 11.00 5.14
N ALA A 94 20.16 11.18 4.48
CA ALA A 94 20.62 12.48 3.98
C ALA A 94 19.64 13.21 3.03
N ARG A 95 18.69 12.48 2.43
CA ARG A 95 17.70 12.99 1.46
C ARG A 95 16.25 12.91 1.95
N GLY A 96 16.04 12.58 3.22
CA GLY A 96 14.72 12.35 3.81
C GLY A 96 14.60 10.96 4.42
N TRP A 97 13.37 10.53 4.67
CA TRP A 97 13.09 9.27 5.34
C TRP A 97 13.11 8.10 4.36
N VAL A 98 13.68 6.97 4.77
CA VAL A 98 13.71 5.72 4.00
C VAL A 98 13.02 4.64 4.80
N VAL A 99 12.10 3.91 4.16
CA VAL A 99 11.33 2.84 4.80
C VAL A 99 12.23 1.66 5.13
N ASP A 100 12.15 1.19 6.37
CA ASP A 100 12.85 -0.02 6.85
C ASP A 100 11.92 -1.23 6.89
N THR A 101 10.69 -1.04 7.38
CA THR A 101 9.71 -2.12 7.54
C THR A 101 8.33 -1.65 7.10
N LEU A 102 7.57 -2.60 6.55
CA LEU A 102 6.18 -2.42 6.12
C LEU A 102 5.38 -3.66 6.48
N ASN A 103 4.24 -3.46 7.12
CA ASN A 103 3.30 -4.52 7.44
C ASN A 103 1.88 -4.14 7.01
N LEU A 104 1.12 -5.14 6.54
CA LEU A 104 -0.29 -5.00 6.23
C LEU A 104 -1.05 -6.07 7.01
N GLU A 105 -1.84 -5.64 7.98
CA GLU A 105 -2.55 -6.51 8.93
C GLU A 105 -4.02 -6.16 9.08
#